data_AF-A0A3N5HLE2-F1
#
_entry.id   AF-A0A3N5HLE2-F1
#
_cell.length_a   1.000
_cell.length_b   1.000
_cell.length_c   1.000
_cell.angle_alpha   90.00
_cell.angle_beta   90.00
_cell.angle_gamma   90.00
#
_symmetry.space_group_name_H-M   'P 1'
#
loop_
_entity.id
_entity.type
_entity.pdbx_description
1 polymer ?
#
loop_
_entity_poly.entity_id
_entity_poly.type
_entity_poly.pdbx_seq_one_letter_code
_entity_poly.pdbx_strand_id
1 'polypeptide(L)' 'MAAPAPMVYDFTLNDIDGKPVSLSQFRGKALLLVNTASFCGNTPQYTDLEKIYEQYREKGFEILAFPANNFGQQEPGT' A
#
# COMPACT_ATOMS: atom_id res chain seq x y z
N MET A 1 -16.42 -28.13 -3.33
CA MET A 1 -15.81 -27.22 -2.31
C MET A 1 -15.09 -26.12 -3.07
N ALA A 2 -15.28 -24.85 -2.71
CA ALA A 2 -14.51 -23.75 -3.31
C ALA A 2 -13.07 -23.79 -2.78
N ALA A 3 -12.09 -23.47 -3.63
CA ALA A 3 -10.71 -23.28 -3.19
C ALA A 3 -10.63 -22.15 -2.15
N PRO A 4 -9.74 -22.23 -1.14
CA PRO A 4 -9.56 -21.15 -0.18
C PRO A 4 -9.19 -19.86 -0.93
N ALA A 5 -9.78 -18.74 -0.51
CA ALA A 5 -9.44 -17.45 -1.07
C ALA A 5 -7.95 -17.17 -0.83
N PRO A 6 -7.23 -16.60 -1.82
CA PRO A 6 -5.82 -16.26 -1.67
C PRO A 6 -5.63 -15.25 -0.55
N MET A 7 -4.58 -15.44 0.22
CA MET A 7 -4.16 -14.52 1.28
C MET A 7 -3.39 -13.35 0.66
N VAL A 8 -3.34 -12.21 1.37
CA VAL A 8 -2.53 -11.06 0.94
C VAL A 8 -1.06 -11.44 0.65
N TYR A 9 -0.54 -12.46 1.33
CA TYR A 9 0.84 -12.95 1.18
C TYR A 9 1.10 -13.72 -0.11
N ASP A 10 0.06 -14.10 -0.85
CA ASP A 10 0.18 -14.85 -2.10
C ASP A 10 0.41 -13.93 -3.32
N PHE A 11 0.28 -12.62 -3.12
CA PHE A 11 0.45 -11.63 -4.18
C PHE A 11 1.90 -11.16 -4.32
N THR A 12 2.29 -10.94 -5.58
CA THR A 12 3.51 -10.20 -5.95
C THR A 12 3.09 -9.01 -6.78
N LEU A 13 3.55 -7.82 -6.39
CA LEU A 13 3.24 -6.55 -7.05
C LEU A 13 4.55 -5.85 -7.41
N ASN A 14 4.55 -5.04 -8.46
CA ASN A 14 5.71 -4.20 -8.74
C ASN A 14 5.71 -2.99 -7.79
N ASP A 15 6.89 -2.61 -7.30
CA ASP A 15 7.09 -1.32 -6.63
C ASP A 15 7.07 -0.17 -7.65
N ILE A 16 7.26 1.06 -7.15
CA ILE A 16 7.24 2.27 -7.98
C ILE A 16 8.39 2.31 -9.02
N ASP A 17 9.46 1.54 -8.81
CA ASP A 17 10.57 1.40 -9.76
C ASP A 17 10.33 0.25 -10.76
N GLY A 18 9.19 -0.45 -10.68
CA GLY A 18 8.86 -1.59 -11.53
C GLY A 18 9.48 -2.91 -11.08
N LYS A 19 10.08 -3.00 -9.89
CA LYS A 19 10.69 -4.23 -9.38
C LYS A 19 9.64 -5.11 -8.69
N PRO A 20 9.63 -6.43 -8.92
CA PRO A 20 8.66 -7.32 -8.29
C PRO A 20 8.94 -7.46 -6.79
N VAL A 21 7.90 -7.26 -5.98
CA VAL A 21 7.88 -7.34 -4.53
C VAL A 21 6.82 -8.35 -4.10
N SER A 22 7.28 -9.49 -3.55
CA SER A 22 6.37 -10.48 -2.96
C SER A 22 5.85 -9.98 -1.62
N LEU A 23 4.52 -9.94 -1.44
CA LEU A 23 3.92 -9.47 -0.19
C LEU A 23 4.14 -10.45 0.97
N SER A 24 4.55 -11.68 0.69
CA SER A 24 4.93 -12.67 1.71
C SER A 24 6.06 -12.19 2.63
N GLN A 25 6.92 -11.27 2.18
CA GLN A 25 8.01 -10.71 2.99
C GLN A 25 7.51 -9.89 4.19
N PHE A 26 6.26 -9.42 4.15
CA PHE A 26 5.65 -8.66 5.23
C PHE A 26 4.85 -9.54 6.21
N ARG A 27 4.99 -10.87 6.11
CA ARG A 27 4.32 -11.79 7.04
C ARG A 27 4.76 -11.52 8.48
N GLY A 28 3.78 -11.54 9.40
CA GLY A 28 4.00 -11.24 10.82
C GLY A 28 3.96 -9.75 11.15
N LYS A 29 3.85 -8.86 10.15
CA LYS A 29 3.57 -7.44 10.33
C LYS A 29 2.07 -7.15 10.23
N ALA A 30 1.62 -6.12 10.94
CA ALA A 30 0.35 -5.47 10.66
C ALA A 30 0.51 -4.59 9.41
N LEU A 31 -0.35 -4.78 8.41
CA LEU A 31 -0.27 -4.07 7.13
C LEU A 31 -1.40 -3.07 6.97
N LEU A 32 -1.06 -1.85 6.59
CA LEU A 32 -2.00 -0.85 6.10
C LEU A 32 -1.82 -0.71 4.58
N LEU A 33 -2.79 -1.22 3.82
CA LEU A 33 -2.86 -1.08 2.36
C LEU A 33 -3.66 0.19 2.04
N VAL A 34 -3.08 1.13 1.30
CA VAL A 34 -3.71 2.42 0.99
C VAL A 34 -3.63 2.70 -0.50
N ASN A 35 -4.77 2.92 -1.15
CA ASN A 35 -4.76 3.51 -2.48
C ASN A 35 -4.53 5.02 -2.37
N THR A 36 -3.56 5.56 -3.10
CA THR A 36 -3.18 6.98 -3.04
C THR A 36 -3.42 7.70 -4.36
N ALA A 37 -3.58 9.01 -4.27
CA ALA A 37 -3.66 9.93 -5.40
C ALA A 37 -3.09 11.29 -4.96
N SER A 38 -2.41 11.98 -5.87
CA SER A 38 -1.59 13.17 -5.65
C SER A 38 -2.44 14.44 -5.74
N PHE A 39 -3.49 14.42 -6.57
CA PHE A 39 -4.43 15.54 -6.73
C PHE A 39 -5.77 15.29 -6.00
N CYS A 40 -5.76 14.42 -5.00
CA CYS A 40 -6.93 14.15 -4.17
C CYS A 40 -7.12 15.22 -3.09
N GLY A 41 -8.35 15.54 -2.72
CA GLY A 41 -8.63 16.39 -1.55
C GLY A 41 -8.03 15.83 -0.25
N ASN A 42 -7.82 14.50 -0.20
CA ASN A 42 -7.20 13.80 0.92
C ASN A 42 -5.68 13.67 0.79
N THR A 43 -5.02 14.21 -0.25
CA THR A 43 -3.54 14.17 -0.35
C THR A 43 -2.82 14.62 0.93
N PRO A 44 -3.31 15.62 1.72
CA PRO A 44 -2.68 15.96 3.01
C PRO A 44 -2.52 14.77 3.99
N GLN A 45 -3.28 13.67 3.80
CA GLN A 45 -3.19 12.44 4.58
C GLN A 45 -1.78 11.82 4.57
N TYR A 46 -0.94 12.09 3.54
CA TYR A 46 0.44 11.59 3.50
C TYR A 46 1.22 11.95 4.77
N THR A 47 1.01 13.16 5.30
CA THR A 47 1.64 13.62 6.55
C THR A 47 1.27 12.74 7.74
N ASP A 48 0.01 12.34 7.83
CA ASP A 48 -0.46 11.51 8.95
C ASP A 48 -0.09 10.04 8.75
N LEU A 49 -0.04 9.55 7.51
CA LEU A 49 0.49 8.23 7.16
C LEU A 49 1.98 8.12 7.55
N GLU A 50 2.78 9.15 7.30
CA GLU A 50 4.19 9.21 7.71
C GLU A 50 4.31 9.15 9.24
N LYS A 51 3.56 9.98 9.98
CA LYS A 51 3.57 9.98 11.45
C LYS A 51 3.23 8.62 12.06
N ILE A 52 2.17 7.96 11.57
CA ILE A 52 1.82 6.63 12.11
C ILE A 52 2.87 5.59 11.74
N TYR A 53 3.48 5.69 10.56
CA TYR A 53 4.55 4.77 10.17
C TYR A 53 5.76 4.94 11.09
N GLU A 54 6.22 6.18 11.33
CA GLU A 54 7.31 6.46 12.28
C GLU A 54 7.00 5.93 13.68
N GLN A 55 5.75 6.08 14.15
CA GLN A 55 5.32 5.65 15.47
C GLN A 55 5.31 4.13 15.66
N TYR A 56 5.03 3.36 14.60
CA TYR A 56 4.74 1.92 14.71
C TYR A 56 5.67 1.00 13.90
N ARG A 57 6.52 1.49 13.00
CA ARG A 57 7.37 0.64 12.14
C ARG A 57 8.25 -0.34 12.94
N GLU A 58 8.80 0.09 14.07
CA GLU A 58 9.64 -0.73 14.95
C GLU A 58 8.85 -1.79 15.72
N LYS A 59 7.51 -1.69 15.73
CA LYS A 59 6.57 -2.62 16.37
C LYS A 59 5.96 -3.61 15.37
N GLY A 60 6.53 -3.73 14.17
CA GLY A 60 6.04 -4.65 13.14
C GLY A 60 4.84 -4.10 12.36
N PHE A 61 4.84 -2.81 12.05
CA PHE A 61 3.83 -2.17 11.20
C PHE A 61 4.44 -1.76 9.85
N GLU A 62 3.68 -1.89 8.76
CA GLU A 62 4.09 -1.48 7.42
C GLU A 62 2.94 -0.81 6.68
N ILE A 63 3.24 0.22 5.88
CA ILE A 63 2.27 0.84 4.97
C ILE A 63 2.67 0.49 3.53
N LEU A 64 1.72 -0.05 2.77
CA LEU A 64 1.88 -0.29 1.34
C LEU A 64 0.94 0.66 0.58
N ALA A 65 1.52 1.67 -0.06
CA ALA A 65 0.80 2.69 -0.81
C ALA A 65 0.75 2.34 -2.31
N PHE A 66 -0.45 2.34 -2.88
CA PHE A 66 -0.70 2.01 -4.29
C PHE A 66 -1.32 3.20 -5.01
N PRO A 67 -0.58 3.90 -5.89
CA PRO A 67 -1.14 4.95 -6.73
C PRO A 67 -2.32 4.43 -7.56
N ALA A 68 -3.43 5.17 -7.59
CA ALA A 68 -4.65 4.74 -8.27
C ALA A 68 -5.34 5.90 -9.00
N ASN A 69 -5.39 5.81 -10.34
CA ASN A 69 -5.97 6.86 -11.20
C ASN A 69 -7.46 6.63 -11.55
N ASN A 70 -8.08 5.58 -11.02
CA ASN A 70 -9.49 5.23 -11.27
C ASN A 70 -10.48 6.03 -10.41
N PHE A 71 -10.00 6.99 -9.59
CA PHE A 71 -10.82 7.88 -8.76
C PHE A 71 -10.70 9.33 -9.25
N GLY A 72 -11.61 9.73 -10.15
CA GLY A 72 -11.64 11.12 -10.65
C GLY A 72 -10.39 11.56 -11.42
N GLN A 73 -9.57 10.60 -11.88
CA GLN A 73 -8.30 10.84 -12.59
C GLN A 73 -7.31 11.72 -11.80
N GLN A 74 -7.29 11.55 -10.47
CA GLN A 74 -6.48 12.35 -9.54
C GLN A 74 -5.04 11.83 -9.35
N GLU A 75 -4.64 10.80 -10.10
CA GLU A 75 -3.27 10.30 -10.15
C GLU A 75 -2.81 10.16 -11.62
N PRO A 76 -2.76 11.26 -12.38
CA PRO A 76 -2.50 11.24 -13.82
C PRO A 76 -1.02 10.96 -14.16
N GLY A 77 -0.24 10.36 -13.25
CA GLY A 77 1.17 10.03 -13.49
C GLY A 77 1.38 9.36 -14.85
N THR A 78 2.44 9.79 -15.56
CA THR A 78 2.78 9.33 -16.92
C THR A 78 3.29 7.90 -16.95
#